data_AF-A0A392T319-F1
#
_entry.id   AF-A0A392T319-F1
#
_cell.length_a   1.000
_cell.length_b   1.000
_cell.length_c   1.000
_cell.angle_alpha   90.00
_cell.angle_beta   90.00
_cell.angle_gamma   90.00
#
_symmetry.space_group_name_H-M   'P 1'
#
loop_
_entity.id
_entity.type
_entity.pdbx_description
1 polymer ?
#
loop_
_entity_poly.entity_id
_entity_poly.type
_entity_poly.pdbx_seq_one_letter_code
_entity_poly.pdbx_strand_id
1 'polypeptide(L)' 'IMAARTNAQIAEALATMADIMARDHQPGREDETRLE' A
#
# COMPACT_ATOMS: atom_id res chain seq x y z
N ILE A 1 17.41 11.99 -17.58
CA ILE A 1 16.63 12.93 -16.73
C ILE A 1 15.14 12.60 -16.74
N MET A 2 14.51 12.44 -17.92
CA MET A 2 13.06 12.14 -18.03
C MET A 2 12.64 10.85 -17.28
N ALA A 3 13.38 9.75 -17.46
CA ALA A 3 13.10 8.48 -16.77
C ALA A 3 13.19 8.57 -15.24
N ALA A 4 14.15 9.35 -14.70
CA ALA A 4 14.29 9.52 -13.25
C ALA A 4 13.10 10.27 -12.64
N ARG A 5 12.57 11.28 -13.35
CA ARG A 5 11.36 12.02 -12.93
C ARG A 5 10.12 11.11 -12.92
N THR A 6 9.95 10.29 -13.97
CA THR A 6 8.84 9.34 -14.04
C THR A 6 8.94 8.28 -12.94
N ASN A 7 10.15 7.77 -12.67
CA ASN A 7 10.35 6.78 -11.61
C ASN A 7 10.06 7.36 -10.22
N ALA A 8 10.40 8.63 -9.97
CA ALA A 8 10.05 9.31 -8.73
C ALA A 8 8.53 9.40 -8.54
N GLN A 9 7.79 9.80 -9.59
CA GLN A 9 6.32 9.87 -9.54
C GLN A 9 5.66 8.50 -9.30
N ILE A 10 6.20 7.44 -9.91
CA ILE A 10 5.74 6.07 -9.68
C ILE A 10 6.02 5.65 -8.23
N ALA A 11 7.22 5.95 -7.70
CA ALA A 11 7.56 5.63 -6.32
C ALA A 11 6.66 6.38 -5.31
N GLU A 12 6.33 7.65 -5.56
CA GLU A 12 5.41 8.43 -4.72
C GLU A 12 3.98 7.87 -4.75
N ALA A 13 3.50 7.47 -5.93
CA ALA A 13 2.19 6.83 -6.07
C ALA A 13 2.14 5.50 -5.29
N LEU A 14 3.18 4.67 -5.41
CA LEU A 14 3.29 3.40 -4.69
C LEU A 14 3.36 3.61 -3.17
N ALA A 15 4.11 4.61 -2.70
CA ALA A 15 4.17 4.94 -1.27
C ALA A 15 2.81 5.39 -0.72
N THR A 16 2.05 6.16 -1.50
CA THR A 16 0.69 6.58 -1.13
C THR A 16 -0.25 5.38 -1.01
N MET A 17 -0.18 4.44 -1.97
CA MET A 17 -0.98 3.22 -1.91
C MET A 17 -0.61 2.34 -0.71
N ALA A 18 0.68 2.24 -0.40
CA ALA A 18 1.15 1.50 0.77
C ALA A 18 0.67 2.12 2.10
N ASP A 19 0.65 3.45 2.21
CA ASP A 19 0.11 4.14 3.39
C ASP A 19 -1.39 3.89 3.56
N ILE A 20 -2.16 3.87 2.47
CA ILE A 20 -3.58 3.51 2.50
C ILE A 20 -3.77 2.06 2.93
N MET A 21 -3.04 1.12 2.33
CA MET A 21 -3.11 -0.30 2.69
C MET A 21 -2.69 -0.54 4.14
N ALA A 22 -1.67 0.17 4.64
CA ALA A 22 -1.23 0.06 6.03
C ALA A 22 -2.27 0.58 7.04
N ARG A 23 -3.09 1.57 6.65
CA ARG A 23 -4.19 2.08 7.48
C ARG A 23 -5.42 1.18 7.44
N ASP A 24 -5.68 0.56 6.29
CA ASP A 24 -6.82 -0.33 6.07
C ASP A 24 -6.55 -1.76 6.58
N HIS A 25 -5.28 -2.15 6.67
CA HIS A 25 -4.86 -3.41 7.24
C HIS A 25 -5.05 -3.39 8.76
N GLN A 26 -6.21 -3.89 9.20
CA GLN A 26 -6.48 -4.24 10.59
C GLN A 26 -5.99 -5.68 10.83
N PRO A 27 -4.79 -5.90 11.40
CA PRO A 27 -4.21 -7.23 11.58
C PRO A 27 -5.03 -8.14 12.50
N GLY A 28 -6.06 -7.62 13.19
CA GLY A 28 -6.95 -8.40 14.05
C GLY A 28 -8.20 -8.97 13.37
N ARG A 29 -8.52 -8.56 12.13
CA ARG A 29 -9.79 -8.94 11.46
C ARG A 29 -9.63 -10.04 10.40
N GLU A 30 -8.41 -10.24 9.88
CA GLU A 30 -8.13 -11.31 8.92
C GLU A 30 -8.13 -12.70 9.59
N ASP A 31 -7.88 -12.78 10.90
CA ASP A 31 -7.93 -14.02 11.68
C ASP A 31 -9.34 -14.41 12.17
N GLU A 32 -10.28 -13.46 12.31
CA GLU A 32 -11.67 -13.73 12.74
C GLU A 32 -12.55 -14.29 11.62
N THR A 33 -12.15 -14.18 10.35
CA THR A 33 -12.88 -14.79 9.22
C THR A 33 -12.34 -16.16 8.81
N ARG A 34 -11.46 -16.78 9.61
CA ARG A 34 -11.20 -18.22 9.51
C ARG A 34 -12.42 -18.95 10.07
N LEU A 35 -13.40 -19.11 9.18
CA LEU A 35 -14.59 -19.93 9.23
C LEU A 35 -14.49 -21.04 10.31
N GLU A 36 -15.20 -20.83 11.42
CA GLU A 36 -15.73 -21.90 12.26
C GLU A 36 -17.02 -22.47 11.64
#